data_AF-A0A1A8I6C3-F1
#
_entry.id   AF-A0A1A8I6C3-F1
#
_cell.length_a   1.000
_cell.length_b   1.000
_cell.length_c   1.000
_cell.angle_alpha   90.00
_cell.angle_beta   90.00
_cell.angle_gamma   90.00
#
_symmetry.space_group_name_H-M   'P 1'
#
loop_
_entity.id
_entity.type
_entity.pdbx_description
1 polymer ?
#
loop_
_entity_poly.entity_id
_entity_poly.type
_entity_poly.pdbx_seq_one_letter_code
_entity_poly.pdbx_strand_id
1 'polypeptide(L)'
;RGDGLTVRLLNVLDSSTINIIRKVIYSITVVTGDTQYAGTDTNIFLTVYGVNGSTEEMLLPKNGDRFERDQEDTFTLEIDDIAPLKKIRVRTDGSGCRPDWFLDRILMRNLTT
;
A
#
# COMPACT_ATOMS: atom_id res chain seq x y z
N ARG A 1 7.26 22.38 56.55
CA ARG A 1 6.92 21.00 56.97
C ARG A 1 6.38 20.31 55.71
N GLY A 2 7.23 19.57 54.99
CA GLY A 2 6.86 18.86 53.76
C GLY A 2 6.28 17.49 54.08
N ASP A 3 5.44 16.97 53.20
CA ASP A 3 4.71 15.70 53.33
C ASP A 3 5.61 14.44 53.24
N GLY A 4 6.89 14.59 52.90
CA GLY A 4 7.87 13.50 52.98
C GLY A 4 7.73 12.43 51.90
N LEU A 5 6.99 12.70 50.82
CA LEU A 5 6.77 11.75 49.73
C LEU A 5 7.82 11.95 48.62
N THR A 6 8.70 10.95 48.43
CA THR A 6 9.70 10.91 47.33
C THR A 6 9.21 10.07 46.13
N VAL A 7 7.96 9.61 46.14
CA VAL A 7 7.45 8.69 45.11
C VAL A 7 6.31 9.34 44.33
N ARG A 8 6.48 9.38 43.00
CA ARG A 8 5.43 9.75 42.04
C ARG A 8 5.04 8.50 41.27
N LEU A 9 3.79 8.05 41.40
CA LEU A 9 3.25 6.97 40.62
C LEU A 9 2.81 7.53 39.26
N LEU A 10 3.56 7.26 38.20
CA LEU A 10 3.17 7.60 36.83
C LEU A 10 2.26 6.48 36.31
N ASN A 11 0.96 6.75 36.23
CA ASN A 11 -0.01 5.82 35.67
C ASN A 11 0.21 5.73 34.15
N VAL A 12 0.59 4.56 33.65
CA VAL A 12 0.86 4.28 32.22
C VAL A 12 -0.45 4.17 31.42
N LEU A 13 -1.59 4.55 32.00
CA LEU A 13 -2.90 4.46 31.35
C LEU A 13 -3.06 5.43 30.18
N ASP A 14 -2.23 6.48 30.11
CA ASP A 14 -2.11 7.41 28.98
C ASP A 14 -0.82 7.17 28.15
N SER A 15 -0.20 6.00 28.28
CA SER A 15 0.94 5.66 27.44
C SER A 15 0.44 5.37 26.04
N SER A 16 0.56 6.35 25.15
CA SER A 16 0.64 6.06 23.73
C SER A 16 1.84 5.13 23.53
N THR A 17 1.58 3.83 23.35
CA THR A 17 2.60 2.91 22.89
C THR A 17 3.13 3.45 21.57
N ILE A 18 4.38 3.94 21.56
CA ILE A 18 5.09 4.29 20.34
C ILE A 18 5.44 2.97 19.66
N ASN A 19 4.53 2.47 18.83
CA ASN A 19 4.82 1.34 17.96
C ASN A 19 5.82 1.83 16.91
N ILE A 20 7.10 1.49 17.07
CA ILE A 20 8.11 1.69 16.04
C ILE A 20 7.84 0.64 14.96
N ILE A 21 6.99 0.99 14.00
CA ILE A 21 6.66 0.10 12.89
C ILE A 21 7.79 0.21 11.87
N ARG A 22 8.46 -0.92 11.60
CA ARG A 22 9.50 -1.00 10.58
C ARG A 22 8.85 -0.78 9.22
N LYS A 23 9.38 0.17 8.46
CA LYS A 23 9.05 0.34 7.04
C LYS A 23 9.92 -0.56 6.16
N VAL A 24 9.34 -1.07 5.10
CA VAL A 24 9.94 -1.94 4.09
C VAL A 24 9.62 -1.38 2.71
N ILE A 25 10.63 -1.35 1.84
CA ILE A 25 10.48 -0.91 0.47
C ILE A 25 10.08 -2.10 -0.39
N TYR A 26 8.94 -1.97 -1.07
CA TYR A 26 8.45 -2.94 -2.05
C TYR A 26 8.44 -2.36 -3.46
N SER A 27 8.81 -3.19 -4.43
CA SER A 27 8.52 -2.94 -5.85
C SER A 27 7.20 -3.60 -6.21
N ILE A 28 6.32 -2.84 -6.87
CA ILE A 28 5.06 -3.33 -7.40
C ILE A 28 5.07 -3.10 -8.91
N THR A 29 4.95 -4.18 -9.68
CA THR A 29 4.77 -4.11 -11.14
C THR A 29 3.36 -4.54 -11.47
N VAL A 30 2.61 -3.63 -12.10
CA VAL A 30 1.26 -3.88 -12.63
C VAL A 30 1.39 -4.15 -14.12
N VAL A 31 0.81 -5.26 -14.58
CA VAL A 31 0.81 -5.62 -16.00
C VAL A 31 -0.61 -5.55 -16.53
N THR A 32 -0.81 -4.67 -17.51
CA THR A 32 -2.08 -4.58 -18.25
C THR A 32 -2.00 -5.54 -19.43
N GLY A 33 -3.05 -6.33 -19.65
CA GLY A 33 -2.99 -7.38 -20.67
C GLY A 33 -2.92 -6.86 -22.11
N ASP A 34 -2.52 -7.73 -23.02
CA ASP A 34 -2.46 -7.47 -24.44
C ASP A 34 -3.75 -7.91 -25.15
N THR A 35 -4.86 -7.23 -24.84
CA THR A 35 -6.13 -7.40 -25.56
C THR A 35 -6.72 -6.06 -25.96
N GLN A 36 -7.61 -6.07 -26.93
CA GLN A 36 -8.28 -4.84 -27.39
C GLN A 36 -9.01 -4.18 -26.20
N TYR A 37 -8.82 -2.87 -26.04
CA TYR A 37 -9.40 -2.08 -24.94
C TYR A 37 -8.95 -2.50 -23.52
N ALA A 38 -7.78 -3.15 -23.39
CA ALA A 38 -7.25 -3.55 -22.10
C ALA A 38 -6.85 -2.39 -21.18
N GLY A 39 -6.42 -1.25 -21.75
CA GLY A 39 -5.94 -0.09 -21.01
C GLY A 39 -7.06 0.76 -20.42
N THR A 40 -6.73 1.59 -19.42
CA THR A 40 -7.72 2.34 -18.65
C THR A 40 -7.32 3.78 -18.34
N ASP A 41 -8.33 4.66 -18.27
CA ASP A 41 -8.17 6.05 -17.84
C ASP A 41 -8.45 6.27 -16.35
N THR A 42 -9.02 5.27 -15.66
CA THR A 42 -9.42 5.37 -14.25
C THR A 42 -8.24 5.51 -13.29
N ASN A 43 -8.51 5.99 -12.08
CA ASN A 43 -7.56 5.94 -10.97
C ASN A 43 -7.53 4.52 -10.38
N ILE A 44 -6.33 3.99 -10.18
CA ILE A 44 -6.10 2.65 -9.61
C ILE A 44 -5.63 2.78 -8.17
N PHE A 45 -6.31 2.09 -7.28
CA PHE A 45 -6.00 2.08 -5.85
C PHE A 45 -5.61 0.67 -5.41
N LEU A 46 -4.61 0.59 -4.53
CA LEU A 46 -4.06 -0.65 -4.02
C LEU A 46 -4.17 -0.71 -2.50
N THR A 47 -4.59 -1.86 -1.97
CA THR A 47 -4.44 -2.20 -0.54
C THR A 47 -3.77 -3.55 -0.42
N VAL A 48 -2.72 -3.64 0.39
CA VAL A 48 -2.00 -4.89 0.61
C VAL A 48 -2.30 -5.41 2.01
N TYR A 49 -2.57 -6.70 2.11
CA TYR A 49 -2.85 -7.42 3.34
C TYR A 49 -1.81 -8.51 3.53
N GLY A 50 -1.25 -8.58 4.73
CA GLY A 50 -0.45 -9.70 5.17
C GLY A 50 -0.77 -10.09 6.62
N VAL A 51 0.05 -10.94 7.20
CA VAL A 51 -0.20 -11.47 8.56
C VAL A 51 -0.07 -10.37 9.61
N ASN A 52 0.86 -9.44 9.43
CA ASN A 52 1.16 -8.40 10.41
C ASN A 52 0.27 -7.15 10.26
N GLY A 53 -0.68 -7.16 9.32
CA GLY A 53 -1.62 -6.06 9.12
C GLY A 53 -1.92 -5.78 7.66
N SER A 54 -2.36 -4.55 7.39
CA SER A 54 -2.65 -4.07 6.05
C SER A 54 -2.20 -2.63 5.87
N THR A 55 -1.92 -2.25 4.64
CA THR A 55 -1.73 -0.84 4.29
C THR A 55 -3.06 -0.09 4.34
N GLU A 56 -2.99 1.24 4.37
CA GLU A 56 -4.11 2.07 3.89
C GLU A 56 -4.31 1.86 2.37
N GLU A 57 -5.41 2.41 1.84
CA GLU A 57 -5.64 2.43 0.40
C GLU A 57 -4.73 3.48 -0.25
N MET A 58 -3.89 3.04 -1.20
CA MET A 58 -2.89 3.87 -1.86
C MET A 58 -3.26 4.10 -3.31
N LEU A 59 -3.30 5.35 -3.76
CA LEU A 59 -3.42 5.69 -5.18
C LEU A 59 -2.10 5.36 -5.89
N LEU A 60 -2.17 4.58 -6.97
CA LEU A 60 -1.02 4.36 -7.84
C LEU A 60 -0.86 5.56 -8.78
N PRO A 61 0.26 6.30 -8.73
CA PRO A 61 0.43 7.53 -9.48
C PRO A 61 0.47 7.29 -10.99
N LYS A 62 -0.34 8.04 -11.74
CA LYS A 62 -0.45 7.97 -13.19
C LYS A 62 0.48 9.00 -13.85
N ASN A 63 1.79 8.74 -13.77
CA ASN A 63 2.79 9.60 -14.39
C ASN A 63 2.90 9.29 -15.89
N GLY A 64 2.27 10.12 -16.73
CA GLY A 64 2.16 9.87 -18.17
C GLY A 64 1.10 8.81 -18.49
N ASP A 65 1.28 8.11 -19.60
CA ASP A 65 0.36 7.06 -20.07
C ASP A 65 0.69 5.74 -19.36
N ARG A 66 0.19 5.57 -18.14
CA ARG A 66 0.25 4.31 -17.39
C ARG A 66 -1.05 3.55 -17.50
N PHE A 67 -0.96 2.24 -17.33
CA PHE A 67 -2.05 1.28 -17.41
C PHE A 67 -2.64 1.17 -18.83
N GLU A 68 -1.80 1.31 -19.85
CA GLU A 68 -2.16 1.05 -21.24
C GLU A 68 -2.00 -0.42 -21.60
N ARG A 69 -2.65 -0.84 -22.68
CA ARG A 69 -2.54 -2.19 -23.23
C ARG A 69 -1.08 -2.60 -23.40
N ASP A 70 -0.75 -3.83 -23.00
CA ASP A 70 0.59 -4.44 -23.14
C ASP A 70 1.71 -3.65 -22.41
N GLN A 71 1.35 -2.94 -21.34
CA GLN A 71 2.29 -2.16 -20.54
C GLN A 71 2.56 -2.80 -19.17
N GLU A 72 3.82 -2.70 -18.74
CA GLU A 72 4.25 -2.97 -17.38
C GLU A 72 4.60 -1.66 -16.65
N ASP A 73 3.85 -1.34 -15.60
CA ASP A 73 4.03 -0.14 -14.80
C ASP A 73 4.59 -0.49 -13.42
N THR A 74 5.78 0.02 -13.10
CA THR A 74 6.45 -0.28 -11.83
C THR A 74 6.44 0.92 -10.88
N PHE A 75 6.17 0.61 -9.60
CA PHE A 75 6.05 1.53 -8.48
C PHE A 75 6.96 1.07 -7.35
N THR A 76 7.53 2.02 -6.62
CA THR A 76 8.26 1.76 -5.38
C THR A 76 7.43 2.31 -4.23
N LEU A 77 7.04 1.46 -3.29
CA LEU A 77 6.24 1.82 -2.13
C LEU A 77 7.01 1.53 -0.85
N GLU A 78 7.07 2.51 0.05
CA GLU A 78 7.55 2.32 1.41
C GLU A 78 6.34 2.14 2.33
N ILE A 79 6.14 0.91 2.80
CA ILE A 79 4.98 0.52 3.61
C ILE A 79 5.44 -0.18 4.89
N ASP A 80 4.54 -0.38 5.84
CA ASP A 80 4.84 -1.15 7.04
C ASP A 80 5.23 -2.60 6.70
N ASP A 81 6.03 -3.22 7.56
CA ASP A 81 6.37 -4.64 7.44
C ASP A 81 5.14 -5.54 7.70
N ILE A 82 4.33 -5.70 6.67
CA ILE A 82 3.08 -6.46 6.71
C ILE A 82 3.26 -7.95 6.38
N ALA A 83 4.48 -8.40 6.09
CA ALA A 83 4.75 -9.77 5.66
C ALA A 83 4.41 -10.81 6.76
N PRO A 84 4.15 -12.09 6.42
CA PRO A 84 3.96 -12.64 5.08
C PRO A 84 2.72 -12.09 4.36
N LEU A 85 2.84 -11.84 3.05
CA LEU A 85 1.75 -11.35 2.21
C LEU A 85 0.62 -12.39 2.10
N LYS A 86 -0.63 -11.93 2.11
CA LYS A 86 -1.84 -12.77 2.06
C LYS A 86 -2.76 -12.41 0.90
N LYS A 87 -2.96 -11.12 0.65
CA LYS A 87 -3.92 -10.63 -0.35
C LYS A 87 -3.52 -9.25 -0.85
N ILE A 88 -3.77 -8.99 -2.12
CA ILE A 88 -3.81 -7.64 -2.68
C ILE A 88 -5.25 -7.34 -3.08
N ARG A 89 -5.73 -6.14 -2.78
CA ARG A 89 -6.99 -5.60 -3.27
C ARG A 89 -6.67 -4.47 -4.23
N VAL A 90 -7.35 -4.50 -5.37
CA VAL A 90 -7.31 -3.42 -6.35
C VAL A 90 -8.70 -2.84 -6.46
N ARG A 91 -8.79 -1.51 -6.47
CA ARG A 91 -10.04 -0.78 -6.67
C ARG A 91 -9.84 0.23 -7.80
N THR A 92 -10.85 0.37 -8.65
CA THR A 92 -10.96 1.46 -9.62
C THR A 92 -12.05 2.45 -9.16
N ASP A 93 -12.00 3.70 -9.60
CA ASP A 93 -13.06 4.67 -9.32
C ASP A 93 -14.04 4.86 -10.49
N GLY A 94 -13.79 4.21 -11.62
CA GLY A 94 -14.62 4.29 -12.82
C GLY A 94 -14.59 5.64 -13.52
N SER A 95 -13.69 6.54 -13.13
CA SER A 95 -13.48 7.82 -13.81
C SER A 95 -12.77 7.64 -15.16
N GLY A 96 -12.81 8.68 -16.00
CA GLY A 96 -12.14 8.72 -17.31
C GLY A 96 -12.99 8.19 -18.47
N CYS A 97 -12.42 8.26 -19.68
CA CYS A 97 -13.11 7.87 -20.92
C CYS A 97 -13.07 6.36 -21.19
N ARG A 98 -12.13 5.64 -20.56
CA ARG A 98 -11.94 4.19 -20.64
C ARG A 98 -12.00 3.59 -19.22
N PRO A 99 -13.19 3.37 -18.64
CA PRO A 99 -13.32 2.94 -17.24
C PRO A 99 -13.05 1.45 -17.02
N ASP A 100 -13.21 0.64 -18.06
CA ASP A 100 -12.87 -0.78 -18.04
C ASP A 100 -11.35 -0.97 -18.02
N TRP A 101 -10.90 -2.10 -17.49
CA TRP A 101 -9.48 -2.44 -17.42
C TRP A 101 -9.27 -3.95 -17.42
N PHE A 102 -8.35 -4.42 -18.26
CA PHE A 102 -7.90 -5.79 -18.24
C PHE A 102 -6.56 -5.89 -17.50
N LEU A 103 -6.64 -6.09 -16.19
CA LEU A 103 -5.48 -6.39 -15.35
C LEU A 103 -5.04 -7.84 -15.58
N ASP A 104 -3.85 -8.05 -16.13
CA ASP A 104 -3.28 -9.39 -16.30
C ASP A 104 -2.70 -9.91 -14.98
N ARG A 105 -1.77 -9.18 -14.38
CA ARG A 105 -1.14 -9.58 -13.11
C ARG A 105 -0.55 -8.40 -12.34
N ILE A 106 -0.33 -8.62 -11.04
CA ILE A 106 0.46 -7.75 -10.18
C ILE A 106 1.58 -8.57 -9.56
N LEU A 107 2.82 -8.09 -9.69
CA LEU A 107 3.99 -8.65 -9.02
C LEU A 107 4.42 -7.72 -7.90
N MET A 108 4.55 -8.23 -6.69
CA MET A 108 5.05 -7.48 -5.54
C MET A 108 6.30 -8.16 -5.00
N ARG A 109 7.39 -7.40 -4.85
CA ARG A 109 8.70 -7.90 -4.39
C ARG A 109 9.22 -7.02 -3.26
N ASN A 110 9.68 -7.64 -2.18
CA ASN A 110 10.44 -6.94 -1.15
C ASN A 110 11.81 -6.58 -1.72
N LEU A 111 12.23 -5.31 -1.62
CA LEU A 111 13.53 -4.83 -2.13
C LEU A 111 14.61 -4.74 -1.04
N THR A 112 14.27 -5.06 0.21
CA THR A 112 15.20 -5.01 1.36
C THR A 112 15.76 -6.37 1.77
N THR A 113 15.39 -7.44 1.06
CA THR A 113 15.81 -8.83 1.32
C THR A 113 16.28 -9.46 0.02
#